data_AF-A0A4Q9MVG4-F1
#
_entry.id   AF-A0A4Q9MVG4-F1
#
_cell.length_a   1.000
_cell.length_b   1.000
_cell.length_c   1.000
_cell.angle_alpha   90.00
_cell.angle_beta   90.00
_cell.angle_gamma   90.00
#
_symmetry.space_group_name_H-M   'P 1'
#
loop_
_entity.id
_entity.type
_entity.pdbx_description
1 polymer ?
#
loop_
_entity_poly.entity_id
_entity_poly.type
_entity_poly.pdbx_seq_one_letter_code
_entity_poly.pdbx_strand_id
1 'polypeptide(L)'
;MSNIAIISTDTTSDSSNVNRPVTSKPRGICAYYKTDRGCYQGDKCKFLHGESERLTPFDKSKICRFYAAGFCRRGDQCWFKHVDSATPGSSSREPPSDPHEEEYLCSICYDKPTTYGLLVGCSHIFCLQCIKNWRGSQGKSSDMVEAGTTKTCPMCRISSRFVVPSSLFLAEGDPKKAESIEKYKASMARVKCRYFKRSRPQRRFCPFGRDCFYKHENADGTPYVFDHGADFYMEASFVTPRG
;
A
#
# COMPACT_ATOMS: atom_id res chain seq x y z
N MET A 1 -2.69 55.51 44.82
CA MET A 1 -1.94 54.26 45.07
C MET A 1 -2.92 53.12 44.89
N SER A 2 -3.01 52.64 43.65
CA SER A 2 -4.08 51.75 43.17
C SER A 2 -3.51 50.35 43.03
N ASN A 3 -3.94 49.41 43.87
CA ASN A 3 -3.59 47.99 43.76
C ASN A 3 -4.80 47.22 43.23
N ILE A 4 -4.76 46.91 41.93
CA ILE A 4 -5.70 45.99 41.25
C ILE A 4 -5.09 44.59 41.34
N ALA A 5 -5.74 43.69 42.07
CA ALA A 5 -5.41 42.27 42.07
C ALA A 5 -5.99 41.63 40.80
N ILE A 6 -5.11 41.15 39.92
CA ILE A 6 -5.48 40.43 38.71
C ILE A 6 -5.81 38.98 39.07
N ILE A 7 -7.04 38.57 38.75
CA ILE A 7 -7.51 37.19 38.81
C ILE A 7 -6.89 36.46 37.61
N SER A 8 -5.92 35.57 37.87
CA SER A 8 -5.40 34.65 36.87
C SER A 8 -6.41 33.54 36.63
N THR A 9 -7.15 33.62 35.52
CA THR A 9 -7.92 32.49 34.99
C THR A 9 -6.95 31.51 34.34
N ASP A 10 -6.83 30.31 34.92
CA ASP A 10 -6.15 29.17 34.30
C ASP A 10 -6.80 28.85 32.95
N THR A 11 -6.10 29.20 31.88
CA THR A 11 -6.43 28.80 30.51
C THR A 11 -6.09 27.31 30.38
N THR A 12 -7.06 26.44 30.58
CA THR A 12 -6.99 25.04 30.14
C THR A 12 -6.78 25.02 28.63
N SER A 13 -5.56 24.69 28.19
CA SER A 13 -5.19 24.59 26.79
C SER A 13 -5.99 23.47 26.12
N ASP A 14 -6.91 23.91 25.28
CA ASP A 14 -7.90 23.14 24.52
C ASP A 14 -7.26 22.14 23.55
N SER A 15 -7.97 21.02 23.36
CA SER A 15 -7.55 19.83 22.65
C SER A 15 -7.39 20.09 21.16
N SER A 16 -6.16 19.95 20.66
CA SER A 16 -5.88 20.01 19.23
C SER A 16 -6.65 18.91 18.47
N ASN A 17 -7.34 19.32 17.41
CA ASN A 17 -8.24 18.50 16.59
C ASN A 17 -7.41 17.55 15.70
N VAL A 18 -6.95 16.45 16.30
CA VAL A 18 -6.08 15.47 15.64
C VAL A 18 -6.90 14.37 14.99
N ASN A 19 -7.12 14.46 13.67
CA ASN A 19 -7.85 13.45 12.92
C ASN A 19 -6.96 12.27 12.53
N ARG A 20 -7.35 11.06 12.95
CA ARG A 20 -6.78 9.81 12.46
C ARG A 20 -7.19 9.58 11.00
N PRO A 21 -6.25 9.46 10.04
CA PRO A 21 -6.59 9.12 8.66
C PRO A 21 -7.17 7.72 8.59
N VAL A 22 -8.08 7.50 7.64
CA VAL A 22 -8.75 6.22 7.37
C VAL A 22 -7.74 5.21 6.82
N THR A 23 -6.93 4.65 7.71
CA THR A 23 -5.85 3.70 7.40
C THR A 23 -6.25 2.26 7.70
N SER A 24 -7.33 2.06 8.45
CA SER A 24 -7.90 0.78 8.85
C SER A 24 -9.39 0.95 9.09
N LYS A 25 -10.20 -0.12 8.93
CA LYS A 25 -11.63 -0.10 9.28
C LYS A 25 -11.83 0.63 10.61
N PRO A 26 -12.85 1.51 10.75
CA PRO A 26 -13.08 2.24 11.99
C PRO A 26 -13.16 1.22 13.13
N ARG A 27 -12.30 1.39 14.13
CA ARG A 27 -12.33 0.53 15.32
C ARG A 27 -13.52 1.01 16.13
N GLY A 28 -14.53 0.15 16.29
CA GLY A 28 -15.73 0.47 17.06
C GLY A 28 -15.43 0.75 18.54
N ILE A 29 -16.49 1.05 19.29
CA ILE A 29 -16.41 1.30 20.74
C ILE A 29 -16.05 0.01 21.46
N CYS A 30 -15.17 0.11 22.46
CA CYS A 30 -14.78 -1.00 23.31
C CYS A 30 -15.99 -1.49 24.10
N ALA A 31 -16.38 -2.75 23.90
CA ALA A 31 -17.51 -3.36 24.59
C ALA A 31 -17.34 -3.37 26.13
N TYR A 32 -16.10 -3.38 26.61
CA TYR A 32 -15.80 -3.52 28.05
C TYR A 32 -15.55 -2.18 28.75
N TYR A 33 -15.39 -1.08 28.01
CA TYR A 33 -15.04 0.22 28.61
C TYR A 33 -16.12 0.77 29.55
N LYS A 34 -17.40 0.61 29.20
CA LYS A 34 -18.54 1.07 30.01
C LYS A 34 -18.99 0.07 31.08
N THR A 35 -18.29 -1.05 31.26
CA THR A 35 -18.65 -2.03 32.31
C THR A 35 -18.18 -1.52 33.67
N ASP A 36 -18.81 -1.97 34.76
CA ASP A 36 -18.43 -1.56 36.13
C ASP A 36 -16.97 -1.89 36.47
N ARG A 37 -16.40 -2.90 35.81
CA ARG A 37 -14.98 -3.29 35.95
C ARG A 37 -14.04 -2.52 35.01
N GLY A 38 -14.58 -1.80 34.02
CA GLY A 38 -13.82 -1.07 33.01
C GLY A 38 -13.09 -1.95 31.99
N CYS A 39 -12.43 -1.31 31.03
CA CYS A 39 -11.62 -2.01 30.04
C CYS A 39 -10.33 -2.56 30.66
N TYR A 40 -10.17 -3.88 30.64
CA TYR A 40 -8.99 -4.57 31.17
C TYR A 40 -7.69 -4.32 30.39
N GLN A 41 -7.74 -3.76 29.17
CA GLN A 41 -6.55 -3.40 28.39
C GLN A 41 -6.02 -1.99 28.63
N GLY A 42 -6.77 -1.10 29.31
CA GLY A 42 -6.35 0.28 29.57
C GLY A 42 -5.78 0.97 28.32
N ASP A 43 -4.58 1.55 28.45
CA ASP A 43 -3.85 2.28 27.41
C ASP A 43 -3.42 1.44 26.20
N LYS A 44 -3.51 0.12 26.28
CA LYS A 44 -3.23 -0.80 25.16
C LYS A 44 -4.49 -1.16 24.38
N CYS A 45 -5.66 -0.69 24.81
CA CYS A 45 -6.92 -0.98 24.15
C CYS A 45 -6.93 -0.39 22.74
N LYS A 46 -7.24 -1.24 21.76
CA LYS A 46 -7.32 -0.85 20.35
C LYS A 46 -8.73 -0.39 19.97
N PHE A 47 -9.69 -0.31 20.88
CA PHE A 47 -11.05 0.13 20.61
C PHE A 47 -11.32 1.50 21.24
N LEU A 48 -12.33 2.23 20.76
CA LEU A 48 -12.64 3.57 21.27
C LEU A 48 -13.26 3.50 22.67
N HIS A 49 -12.85 4.40 23.56
CA HIS A 49 -13.38 4.51 24.92
C HIS A 49 -14.39 5.67 25.01
N GLY A 50 -15.31 5.73 24.04
CA GLY A 50 -16.35 6.75 23.97
C GLY A 50 -16.91 6.90 22.56
N GLU A 51 -18.15 7.39 22.47
CA GLU A 51 -18.83 7.62 21.18
C GLU A 51 -18.30 8.88 20.47
N SER A 52 -17.81 9.85 21.23
CA SER A 52 -17.23 11.10 20.74
C SER A 52 -15.71 11.02 20.54
N GLU A 53 -15.04 9.94 20.98
CA GLU A 53 -13.58 9.82 20.85
C GLU A 53 -13.19 9.38 19.43
N ARG A 54 -12.16 10.04 18.87
CA ARG A 54 -11.59 9.68 17.56
C ARG A 54 -10.31 8.86 17.65
N LEU A 55 -9.67 8.84 18.82
CA LEU A 55 -8.41 8.14 19.08
C LEU A 55 -8.63 7.06 20.13
N THR A 56 -8.11 5.87 19.86
CA THR A 56 -8.13 4.77 20.84
C THR A 56 -7.12 5.05 21.96
N PRO A 57 -7.28 4.47 23.16
CA PRO A 57 -6.26 4.55 24.21
C PRO A 57 -4.87 4.17 23.71
N PHE A 58 -4.78 3.17 22.84
CA PHE A 58 -3.54 2.78 22.16
C PHE A 58 -2.95 3.88 21.26
N ASP A 59 -3.77 4.65 20.56
CA ASP A 59 -3.28 5.73 19.70
C ASP A 59 -2.74 6.88 20.56
N LYS A 60 -3.45 7.23 21.64
CA LYS A 60 -3.07 8.28 22.61
C LYS A 60 -1.78 7.93 23.36
N SER A 61 -1.56 6.66 23.70
CA SER A 61 -0.40 6.21 24.49
C SER A 61 0.85 5.96 23.65
N LYS A 62 0.71 5.72 22.35
CA LYS A 62 1.84 5.32 21.49
C LYS A 62 2.68 6.52 21.09
N ILE A 63 3.99 6.41 21.36
CA ILE A 63 5.00 7.39 20.94
C ILE A 63 5.12 7.39 19.41
N CYS A 64 5.14 8.60 18.83
CA CYS A 64 5.40 8.80 17.42
C CYS A 64 6.86 8.46 17.11
N ARG A 65 7.09 7.31 16.48
CA ARG A 65 8.45 6.86 16.11
C ARG A 65 9.18 7.84 15.19
N PHE A 66 8.45 8.61 14.37
CA PHE A 66 9.04 9.61 13.47
C PHE A 66 9.52 10.84 14.25
N TYR A 67 8.71 11.34 15.18
CA TYR A 67 9.11 12.43 16.07
C TYR A 67 10.27 12.03 16.97
N ALA A 68 10.21 10.82 17.55
CA ALA A 68 11.31 10.27 18.33
C ALA A 68 12.61 10.08 17.51
N ALA A 69 12.48 9.92 16.18
CA ALA A 69 13.61 9.90 15.25
C ALA A 69 14.06 11.30 14.79
N GLY A 70 13.48 12.37 15.36
CA GLY A 70 13.87 13.75 15.15
C GLY A 70 12.91 14.57 14.28
N PHE A 71 11.99 13.96 13.52
CA PHE A 71 11.07 14.72 12.67
C PHE A 71 9.77 13.98 12.34
N CYS A 72 8.64 14.63 12.57
CA CYS A 72 7.34 14.14 12.12
C CYS A 72 6.68 15.11 11.13
N ARG A 73 6.44 14.66 9.89
CA ARG A 73 5.73 15.42 8.85
C ARG A 73 4.31 15.87 9.23
N ARG A 74 3.71 15.24 10.24
CA ARG A 74 2.36 15.58 10.73
C ARG A 74 2.36 16.73 11.73
N GLY A 75 3.54 17.17 12.20
CA GLY A 75 3.66 18.22 13.21
C GLY A 75 2.74 17.97 14.42
N ASP A 76 2.11 19.02 14.90
CA ASP A 76 1.18 18.98 16.04
C ASP A 76 -0.15 18.28 15.72
N GLN A 77 -0.42 17.98 14.45
CA GLN A 77 -1.57 17.19 14.02
C GLN A 77 -1.28 15.67 14.03
N CYS A 78 -0.12 15.26 14.55
CA CYS A 78 0.21 13.86 14.69
C CYS A 78 -0.66 13.18 15.77
N TRP A 79 -1.40 12.14 15.39
CA TRP A 79 -2.25 11.38 16.32
C TRP A 79 -1.49 10.42 17.25
N PHE A 80 -0.16 10.42 17.19
CA PHE A 80 0.70 9.67 18.09
C PHE A 80 1.47 10.65 18.98
N LYS A 81 1.75 10.26 20.22
CA LYS A 81 2.37 11.13 21.22
C LYS A 81 3.77 11.59 20.79
N HIS A 82 3.96 12.90 20.67
CA HIS A 82 5.27 13.52 20.60
C HIS A 82 5.75 13.70 22.04
N VAL A 83 6.93 13.17 22.36
CA VAL A 83 7.57 13.33 23.67
C VAL A 83 8.88 14.06 23.45
N ASP A 84 8.94 15.29 23.94
CA ASP A 84 10.16 16.09 23.92
C ASP A 84 11.12 15.53 24.96
N SER A 85 12.25 15.03 24.49
CA SER A 85 13.40 14.79 25.36
C SER A 85 14.02 16.16 25.65
N ALA A 86 13.43 16.88 26.61
CA ALA A 86 13.90 18.13 27.22
C ALA A 86 14.70 19.10 26.31
N THR A 87 14.02 19.92 25.52
CA THR A 87 14.48 21.29 25.19
C THR A 87 13.29 22.13 24.67
N PRO A 88 12.91 23.25 25.32
CA PRO A 88 11.87 24.12 24.82
C PRO A 88 12.47 25.17 23.87
N GLY A 89 12.12 25.09 22.58
CA GLY A 89 12.60 26.04 21.57
C GLY A 89 12.10 25.68 20.18
N SER A 90 10.91 26.19 19.84
CA SER A 90 10.31 26.15 18.51
C SER A 90 11.28 26.58 17.41
N SER A 91 11.37 25.79 16.34
CA SER A 91 11.07 26.21 14.96
C SER A 91 11.66 25.25 13.94
N SER A 92 10.79 24.77 13.04
CA SER A 92 11.09 24.43 11.64
C SER A 92 12.56 24.10 11.34
N ARG A 93 13.03 22.93 11.77
CA ARG A 93 14.19 22.33 11.12
C ARG A 93 13.69 21.77 9.81
N GLU A 94 13.90 22.50 8.70
CA GLU A 94 13.95 21.84 7.41
C GLU A 94 14.99 20.71 7.52
N PRO A 95 14.62 19.47 7.17
CA PRO A 95 15.60 18.40 7.13
C PRO A 95 16.74 18.80 6.19
N PRO A 96 17.99 18.41 6.47
CA PRO A 96 19.01 18.40 5.43
C PRO A 96 18.42 17.58 4.27
N SER A 97 18.24 18.20 3.11
CA SER A 97 17.85 17.50 1.89
C SER A 97 18.97 16.51 1.59
N ASP A 98 18.76 15.24 1.91
CA ASP A 98 19.62 14.16 1.46
C ASP A 98 19.62 14.20 -0.07
N PRO A 99 20.77 14.43 -0.72
CA PRO A 99 20.86 14.49 -2.18
C PRO A 99 20.33 13.23 -2.88
N HIS A 100 20.16 12.12 -2.17
CA HIS A 100 19.62 10.86 -2.69
C HIS A 100 18.10 10.68 -2.51
N GLU A 101 17.35 11.63 -1.93
CA GLU A 101 15.87 11.48 -1.80
C GLU A 101 15.13 11.55 -3.15
N GLU A 102 15.70 12.22 -4.15
CA GLU A 102 15.13 12.32 -5.51
C GLU A 102 15.21 10.99 -6.28
N GLU A 103 16.15 10.10 -5.91
CA GLU A 103 16.39 8.83 -6.60
C GLU A 103 15.28 7.80 -6.39
N TYR A 104 14.37 8.00 -5.43
CA TYR A 104 13.29 7.06 -5.08
C TYR A 104 11.89 7.54 -5.51
N LEU A 105 11.81 8.55 -6.37
CA LEU A 105 10.54 9.09 -6.85
C LEU A 105 9.93 8.26 -7.97
N CYS A 106 8.60 8.26 -8.04
CA CYS A 106 7.88 7.61 -9.13
C CYS A 106 8.15 8.34 -10.45
N SER A 107 8.64 7.65 -11.48
CA SER A 107 8.89 8.25 -12.80
C SER A 107 7.63 8.61 -13.62
N ILE A 108 6.44 8.51 -13.03
CA ILE A 108 5.16 8.86 -13.69
C ILE A 108 4.53 10.09 -13.01
N CYS A 109 4.45 10.09 -11.68
CA CYS A 109 3.82 11.18 -10.93
C CYS A 109 4.82 12.04 -10.14
N TYR A 110 6.10 11.69 -10.14
CA TYR A 110 7.18 12.39 -9.43
C TYR A 110 7.04 12.47 -7.90
N ASP A 111 6.08 11.73 -7.33
CA ASP A 111 5.92 11.58 -5.89
C ASP A 111 6.66 10.34 -5.36
N LYS A 112 7.00 10.38 -4.06
CA LYS A 112 7.53 9.22 -3.32
C LYS A 112 6.45 8.12 -3.19
N PRO A 113 6.67 6.91 -3.71
CA PRO A 113 5.71 5.82 -3.60
C PRO A 113 5.44 5.41 -2.14
N THR A 114 4.15 5.36 -1.76
CA THR A 114 3.72 4.69 -0.51
C THR A 114 3.77 3.16 -0.64
N THR A 115 3.60 2.67 -1.85
CA THR A 115 3.81 1.27 -2.23
C THR A 115 4.41 1.26 -3.63
N TYR A 116 5.57 0.62 -3.76
CA TYR A 116 6.29 0.46 -5.00
C TYR A 116 5.63 -0.61 -5.86
N GLY A 117 5.46 -0.32 -7.14
CA GLY A 117 5.06 -1.28 -8.16
C GLY A 117 6.28 -1.77 -8.92
N LEU A 118 6.93 -2.82 -8.43
CA LEU A 118 8.15 -3.35 -9.00
C LEU A 118 7.85 -4.15 -10.27
N LEU A 119 8.57 -3.84 -11.35
CA LEU A 119 8.60 -4.67 -12.55
C LEU A 119 9.77 -5.65 -12.49
N VAL A 120 9.51 -6.89 -12.91
CA VAL A 120 10.55 -7.91 -13.08
C VAL A 120 11.43 -7.52 -14.27
N GLY A 121 12.75 -7.57 -14.11
CA GLY A 121 13.73 -7.34 -15.17
C GLY A 121 14.24 -5.90 -15.28
N CYS A 122 13.83 -4.96 -14.42
CA CYS A 122 14.37 -3.59 -14.43
C CYS A 122 14.28 -2.88 -13.08
N SER A 123 15.08 -1.82 -12.90
CA SER A 123 15.17 -1.03 -11.66
C SER A 123 14.36 0.28 -11.68
N HIS A 124 13.33 0.40 -12.53
CA HIS A 124 12.57 1.65 -12.62
C HIS A 124 11.52 1.77 -11.50
N ILE A 125 11.34 2.99 -11.01
CA ILE A 125 10.56 3.27 -9.81
C ILE A 125 9.19 3.80 -10.17
N PHE A 126 8.17 3.11 -9.68
CA PHE A 126 6.78 3.52 -9.87
C PHE A 126 5.96 3.34 -8.60
N CYS A 127 5.01 4.24 -8.38
CA CYS A 127 3.86 3.98 -7.54
C CYS A 127 3.10 2.77 -8.09
N LEU A 128 2.64 1.89 -7.19
CA LEU A 128 1.83 0.72 -7.55
C LEU A 128 0.61 1.11 -8.40
N GLN A 129 -0.04 2.22 -8.07
CA GLN A 129 -1.22 2.68 -8.81
C GLN A 129 -0.85 3.22 -10.20
N CYS A 130 0.21 4.02 -10.30
CA CYS A 130 0.66 4.58 -11.58
C CYS A 130 1.02 3.48 -12.57
N ILE A 131 1.79 2.47 -12.15
CA ILE A 131 2.16 1.37 -13.04
C ILE A 131 0.98 0.45 -13.36
N LYS A 132 0.01 0.29 -12.46
CA LYS A 132 -1.25 -0.42 -12.76
C LYS A 132 -2.07 0.30 -13.82
N ASN A 133 -2.17 1.64 -13.74
CA ASN A 133 -2.86 2.45 -14.74
C ASN A 133 -2.14 2.37 -16.10
N TRP A 134 -0.80 2.51 -16.10
CA TRP A 134 0.02 2.27 -17.30
C TRP A 134 -0.14 0.85 -17.85
N ARG A 135 -0.51 -0.14 -17.04
CA ARG A 135 -0.74 -1.52 -17.53
C ARG A 135 -2.17 -1.81 -17.92
N GLY A 136 -3.11 -0.90 -17.61
CA GLY A 136 -4.52 -0.98 -18.01
C GLY A 136 -4.71 -0.66 -19.49
N SER A 137 -5.84 -1.05 -20.04
CA SER A 137 -6.26 -0.74 -21.42
C SER A 137 -7.07 0.56 -21.53
N GLN A 138 -7.48 1.14 -20.40
CA GLN A 138 -8.32 2.34 -20.38
C GLN A 138 -7.56 3.55 -20.95
N GLY A 139 -8.19 4.27 -21.88
CA GLY A 139 -7.65 5.51 -22.46
C GLY A 139 -6.48 5.33 -23.43
N LYS A 140 -6.30 4.14 -24.02
CA LYS A 140 -5.21 3.84 -24.97
C LYS A 140 -5.73 3.42 -26.33
N SER A 141 -4.97 3.78 -27.37
CA SER A 141 -5.25 3.34 -28.74
C SER A 141 -5.20 1.81 -28.84
N SER A 142 -5.98 1.26 -29.77
CA SER A 142 -5.95 -0.15 -30.15
C SER A 142 -4.51 -0.60 -30.42
N ASP A 143 -3.78 0.21 -31.18
CA ASP A 143 -2.43 -0.08 -31.67
C ASP A 143 -1.43 -0.21 -30.51
N MET A 144 -1.57 0.63 -29.48
CA MET A 144 -0.71 0.55 -28.29
C MET A 144 -0.99 -0.71 -27.45
N VAL A 145 -2.26 -1.14 -27.41
CA VAL A 145 -2.67 -2.34 -26.69
C VAL A 145 -2.18 -3.59 -27.43
N GLU A 146 -2.36 -3.61 -28.75
CA GLU A 146 -1.98 -4.71 -29.64
C GLU A 146 -0.46 -4.89 -29.71
N ALA A 147 0.30 -3.80 -29.81
CA ALA A 147 1.77 -3.82 -29.78
C ALA A 147 2.36 -4.26 -28.42
N GLY A 148 1.54 -4.61 -27.42
CA GLY A 148 2.00 -5.10 -26.13
C GLY A 148 2.74 -4.06 -25.27
N THR A 149 2.77 -2.79 -25.69
CA THR A 149 3.49 -1.70 -25.02
C THR A 149 2.97 -1.45 -23.60
N THR A 150 1.68 -1.71 -23.37
CA THR A 150 1.10 -1.64 -22.02
C THR A 150 1.65 -2.68 -21.05
N LYS A 151 2.39 -3.69 -21.52
CA LYS A 151 3.01 -4.74 -20.70
C LYS A 151 4.53 -4.60 -20.59
N THR A 152 5.07 -3.45 -20.96
CA THR A 152 6.48 -3.11 -20.80
C THR A 152 6.67 -1.99 -19.78
N CYS A 153 7.91 -1.80 -19.33
CA CYS A 153 8.31 -0.67 -18.50
C CYS A 153 8.17 0.66 -19.29
N PRO A 154 7.53 1.70 -18.72
CA PRO A 154 7.46 3.03 -19.36
C PRO A 154 8.82 3.64 -19.70
N MET A 155 9.87 3.31 -18.93
CA MET A 155 11.17 3.94 -19.06
C MET A 155 12.11 3.20 -20.01
N CYS A 156 12.21 1.88 -19.89
CA CYS A 156 13.17 1.08 -20.67
C CYS A 156 12.53 0.04 -21.59
N ARG A 157 11.20 -0.06 -21.62
CA ARG A 157 10.44 -1.04 -22.41
C ARG A 157 10.77 -2.51 -22.13
N ILE A 158 11.52 -2.81 -21.08
CA ILE A 158 11.70 -4.19 -20.61
C ILE A 158 10.33 -4.77 -20.30
N SER A 159 10.10 -5.94 -20.86
CA SER A 159 8.83 -6.63 -20.80
C SER A 159 8.64 -7.22 -19.40
N SER A 160 7.45 -7.04 -18.80
CA SER A 160 7.15 -7.65 -17.50
C SER A 160 5.70 -8.15 -17.47
N ARG A 161 5.49 -9.38 -16.98
CA ARG A 161 4.17 -10.03 -17.04
C ARG A 161 3.24 -9.59 -15.90
N PHE A 162 3.80 -9.21 -14.76
CA PHE A 162 3.06 -8.79 -13.57
C PHE A 162 3.80 -7.67 -12.84
N VAL A 163 3.12 -7.07 -11.87
CA VAL A 163 3.69 -6.05 -10.97
C VAL A 163 3.77 -6.66 -9.58
N VAL A 164 4.92 -6.55 -8.93
CA VAL A 164 5.10 -6.96 -7.53
C VAL A 164 4.94 -5.75 -6.62
N PRO A 165 3.91 -5.70 -5.75
CA PRO A 165 3.79 -4.65 -4.76
C PRO A 165 4.85 -4.83 -3.66
N SER A 166 5.51 -3.75 -3.26
CA SER A 166 6.49 -3.75 -2.18
C SER A 166 6.44 -2.45 -1.38
N SER A 167 6.75 -2.51 -0.08
CA SER A 167 6.93 -1.32 0.77
C SER A 167 8.31 -0.67 0.61
N LEU A 168 9.25 -1.37 -0.02
CA LEU A 168 10.62 -0.91 -0.29
C LEU A 168 10.90 -0.98 -1.79
N PHE A 169 11.70 -0.04 -2.29
CA PHE A 169 12.28 -0.19 -3.61
C PHE A 169 13.35 -1.29 -3.57
N LEU A 170 13.32 -2.18 -4.57
CA LEU A 170 14.27 -3.27 -4.73
C LEU A 170 14.77 -3.24 -6.18
N ALA A 171 16.06 -2.95 -6.36
CA ALA A 171 16.69 -2.86 -7.66
C ALA A 171 16.83 -4.23 -8.33
N GLU A 172 16.91 -4.25 -9.66
CA GLU A 172 17.27 -5.46 -10.40
C GLU A 172 18.63 -6.01 -9.94
N GLY A 173 18.74 -7.32 -9.78
CA GLY A 173 19.93 -7.99 -9.23
C GLY A 173 19.98 -8.08 -7.70
N ASP A 174 19.16 -7.31 -6.95
CA ASP A 174 19.07 -7.45 -5.50
C ASP A 174 18.41 -8.81 -5.13
N PRO A 175 19.06 -9.67 -4.31
CA PRO A 175 18.48 -10.93 -3.85
C PRO A 175 17.09 -10.76 -3.19
N LYS A 176 16.86 -9.65 -2.49
CA LYS A 176 15.57 -9.35 -1.85
C LYS A 176 14.45 -9.15 -2.89
N LYS A 177 14.78 -8.67 -4.09
CA LYS A 177 13.80 -8.54 -5.18
C LYS A 177 13.33 -9.91 -5.65
N ALA A 178 14.27 -10.84 -5.85
CA ALA A 178 13.94 -12.21 -6.22
C ALA A 178 13.05 -12.89 -5.16
N GLU A 179 13.42 -12.78 -3.88
CA GLU A 179 12.62 -13.29 -2.77
C GLU A 179 11.22 -12.67 -2.72
N SER A 180 11.11 -11.35 -2.94
CA SER A 180 9.81 -10.66 -2.99
C SER A 180 8.95 -11.14 -4.15
N ILE A 181 9.54 -11.42 -5.31
CA ILE A 181 8.84 -11.98 -6.48
C ILE A 181 8.31 -13.37 -6.16
N GLU A 182 9.12 -14.25 -5.56
CA GLU A 182 8.73 -15.61 -5.20
C GLU A 182 7.60 -15.64 -4.17
N LYS A 183 7.74 -14.87 -3.08
CA LYS A 183 6.68 -14.72 -2.06
C LYS A 183 5.37 -14.23 -2.67
N TYR A 184 5.46 -13.27 -3.60
CA TYR A 184 4.28 -12.77 -4.29
C TYR A 184 3.62 -13.85 -5.15
N LYS A 185 4.39 -14.56 -5.98
CA LYS A 185 3.89 -15.69 -6.79
C LYS A 185 3.23 -16.76 -5.92
N ALA A 186 3.90 -17.19 -4.84
CA ALA A 186 3.37 -18.19 -3.91
C ALA A 186 2.05 -17.73 -3.25
N SER A 187 1.95 -16.44 -2.90
CA SER A 187 0.72 -15.89 -2.36
C SER A 187 -0.42 -15.89 -3.38
N MET A 188 -0.13 -15.50 -4.62
CA MET A 188 -1.09 -15.44 -5.71
C MET A 188 -1.51 -16.83 -6.21
N ALA A 189 -0.67 -17.86 -6.06
CA ALA A 189 -1.01 -19.24 -6.37
C ALA A 189 -2.17 -19.79 -5.52
N ARG A 190 -2.52 -19.13 -4.42
CA ARG A 190 -3.71 -19.44 -3.60
C ARG A 190 -4.98 -18.79 -4.12
N VAL A 191 -4.86 -17.74 -4.94
CA VAL A 191 -5.98 -16.97 -5.48
C VAL A 191 -6.45 -17.64 -6.78
N LYS A 192 -7.75 -17.94 -6.86
CA LYS A 192 -8.36 -18.57 -8.05
C LYS A 192 -8.18 -17.70 -9.29
N CYS A 193 -7.68 -18.27 -10.37
CA CYS A 193 -7.50 -17.58 -11.65
C CYS A 193 -8.85 -17.14 -12.22
N ARG A 194 -8.99 -15.84 -12.53
CA ARG A 194 -10.22 -15.26 -13.07
C ARG A 194 -10.57 -15.79 -14.46
N TYR A 195 -9.59 -15.96 -15.34
CA TYR A 195 -9.81 -16.43 -16.70
C TYR A 195 -10.29 -17.88 -16.70
N PHE A 196 -9.59 -18.74 -15.97
CA PHE A 196 -9.96 -20.14 -15.81
C PHE A 196 -11.35 -20.30 -15.18
N LYS A 197 -11.65 -19.54 -14.11
CA LYS A 197 -12.96 -19.57 -13.45
C LYS A 197 -14.11 -19.18 -14.40
N ARG A 198 -13.87 -18.25 -15.32
CA ARG A 198 -14.86 -17.80 -16.31
C ARG A 198 -14.96 -18.72 -17.53
N SER A 199 -13.91 -19.49 -17.81
CA SER A 199 -13.89 -20.40 -18.96
C SER A 199 -14.92 -21.53 -18.84
N ARG A 200 -15.41 -22.01 -19.98
CA ARG A 200 -16.40 -23.10 -20.02
C ARG A 200 -15.73 -24.42 -19.59
N PRO A 201 -16.43 -25.33 -18.87
CA PRO A 201 -15.86 -26.61 -18.46
C PRO A 201 -15.30 -27.45 -19.61
N GLN A 202 -15.95 -27.41 -20.78
CA GLN A 202 -15.55 -28.16 -21.98
C GLN A 202 -14.35 -27.54 -22.71
N ARG A 203 -14.05 -26.25 -22.46
CA ARG A 203 -12.95 -25.53 -23.09
C ARG A 203 -12.32 -24.58 -22.08
N ARG A 204 -11.44 -25.12 -21.24
CA ARG A 204 -10.68 -24.35 -20.26
C ARG A 204 -9.79 -23.35 -20.96
N PHE A 205 -9.71 -22.15 -20.41
CA PHE A 205 -8.95 -21.05 -21.00
C PHE A 205 -8.30 -20.17 -19.95
N CYS A 206 -7.00 -19.94 -20.12
CA CYS A 206 -6.25 -18.90 -19.46
C CYS A 206 -5.24 -18.36 -20.48
N PRO A 207 -5.20 -17.03 -20.76
CA PRO A 207 -4.26 -16.48 -21.73
C PRO A 207 -2.80 -16.67 -21.33
N PHE A 208 -2.54 -16.99 -20.06
CA PHE A 208 -1.20 -17.26 -19.54
C PHE A 208 -0.87 -18.75 -19.46
N GLY A 209 -1.80 -19.65 -19.78
CA GLY A 209 -1.58 -21.10 -19.77
C GLY A 209 -0.90 -21.60 -18.49
N ARG A 210 0.16 -22.40 -18.65
CA ARG A 210 0.99 -22.93 -17.55
C ARG A 210 1.86 -21.88 -16.87
N ASP A 211 2.05 -20.70 -17.47
CA ASP A 211 2.80 -19.58 -16.89
C ASP A 211 1.93 -18.72 -15.97
N CYS A 212 0.62 -19.02 -15.88
CA CYS A 212 -0.27 -18.38 -14.94
C CYS A 212 0.12 -18.77 -13.50
N PHE A 213 0.50 -17.79 -12.69
CA PHE A 213 0.83 -18.02 -11.28
C PHE A 213 -0.40 -18.01 -10.34
N TYR A 214 -1.62 -18.01 -10.87
CA TYR A 214 -2.87 -18.11 -10.10
C TYR A 214 -3.39 -19.55 -10.08
N LYS A 215 -4.24 -19.89 -9.10
CA LYS A 215 -4.78 -21.25 -8.98
C LYS A 215 -5.73 -21.61 -10.13
N HIS A 216 -5.40 -22.65 -10.88
CA HIS A 216 -6.31 -23.37 -11.76
C HIS A 216 -6.81 -24.63 -11.03
N GLU A 217 -8.11 -24.71 -10.77
CA GLU A 217 -8.71 -25.76 -9.94
C GLU A 217 -9.98 -26.28 -10.62
N ASN A 218 -10.02 -27.58 -10.88
CA ASN A 218 -11.16 -28.30 -11.44
C ASN A 218 -12.34 -28.37 -10.46
N ALA A 219 -13.50 -28.84 -10.94
CA ALA A 219 -14.70 -28.96 -10.11
C ALA A 219 -14.54 -29.96 -8.96
N ASP A 220 -13.68 -30.96 -9.14
CA ASP A 220 -13.30 -31.98 -8.15
C ASP A 220 -12.20 -31.50 -7.17
N GLY A 221 -11.72 -30.25 -7.31
CA GLY A 221 -10.66 -29.68 -6.48
C GLY A 221 -9.24 -30.00 -6.93
N THR A 222 -9.06 -30.80 -7.99
CA THR A 222 -7.73 -31.12 -8.52
C THR A 222 -7.12 -29.92 -9.27
N PRO A 223 -5.78 -29.74 -9.26
CA PRO A 223 -5.14 -28.70 -10.04
C PRO A 223 -5.27 -28.99 -11.54
N TYR A 224 -5.62 -27.96 -12.33
CA TYR A 224 -5.61 -28.05 -13.79
C TYR A 224 -4.32 -27.43 -14.33
N VAL A 225 -3.59 -28.18 -15.16
CA VAL A 225 -2.35 -27.72 -15.80
C VAL A 225 -2.59 -27.64 -17.31
N PHE A 226 -2.25 -26.49 -17.89
CA PHE A 226 -2.29 -26.31 -19.34
C PHE A 226 -1.01 -26.89 -19.98
N ASP A 227 -1.12 -27.39 -21.21
CA ASP A 227 0.04 -27.95 -21.92
C ASP A 227 1.04 -26.86 -22.34
N HIS A 228 0.55 -25.67 -22.70
CA HIS A 228 1.36 -24.57 -23.22
C HIS A 228 1.37 -23.34 -22.30
N GLY A 229 2.35 -22.46 -22.54
CA GLY A 229 2.53 -21.19 -21.85
C GLY A 229 1.79 -20.02 -22.50
N ALA A 230 2.04 -18.83 -21.98
CA ALA A 230 1.42 -17.60 -22.44
C ALA A 230 1.71 -17.33 -23.92
N ASP A 231 2.91 -17.65 -24.39
CA ASP A 231 3.33 -17.40 -25.78
C ASP A 231 2.42 -18.13 -26.79
N PHE A 232 2.01 -19.36 -26.50
CA PHE A 232 1.09 -20.10 -27.35
C PHE A 232 -0.34 -19.53 -27.32
N TYR A 233 -0.87 -19.27 -26.12
CA TYR A 233 -2.28 -18.89 -25.95
C TYR A 233 -2.56 -17.41 -26.27
N MET A 234 -1.57 -16.52 -26.17
CA MET A 234 -1.70 -15.13 -26.58
C MET A 234 -1.60 -14.99 -28.10
N GLU A 235 -0.68 -15.71 -28.77
CA GLU A 235 -0.58 -15.74 -30.24
C GLU A 235 -1.86 -16.31 -30.89
N ALA A 236 -2.37 -17.44 -30.36
CA ALA A 236 -3.56 -18.11 -30.90
C ALA A 236 -4.86 -17.29 -30.75
N SER A 237 -4.90 -16.31 -29.84
CA SER A 237 -6.06 -15.43 -29.66
C SER A 237 -6.26 -14.41 -30.79
N PHE A 238 -5.25 -14.25 -31.67
CA PHE A 238 -5.32 -13.44 -32.88
C PHE A 238 -5.78 -14.22 -34.13
N VAL A 239 -5.84 -15.56 -34.07
CA VAL A 239 -5.98 -16.42 -35.27
C VAL A 239 -7.36 -17.09 -35.40
N THR A 240 -8.28 -16.97 -34.44
CA THR A 240 -9.65 -17.47 -34.64
C THR A 240 -10.57 -16.35 -35.14
N PRO A 241 -11.06 -16.39 -36.39
CA PRO A 241 -12.17 -15.57 -36.81
C PRO A 241 -13.35 -15.89 -35.89
N ARG A 242 -14.06 -14.86 -35.44
CA ARG A 242 -15.40 -15.03 -34.88
C ARG A 242 -16.26 -15.56 -36.03
N GLY A 243 -16.46 -16.88 -36.06
CA GLY A 243 -17.56 -17.51 -36.80
C GLY A 243 -18.87 -17.26 -36.08
#